data_AF-Q4CAP7-F1
#
_entry.id   AF-Q4CAP7-F1
#
_cell.length_a   1.000
_cell.length_b   1.000
_cell.length_c   1.000
_cell.angle_alpha   90.00
_cell.angle_beta   90.00
_cell.angle_gamma   90.00
#
_symmetry.space_group_name_H-M   'P 1'
#
loop_
_entity.id
_entity.type
_entity.pdbx_description
1 polymer ?
#
loop_
_entity_poly.entity_id
_entity_poly.type
_entity_poly.pdbx_seq_one_letter_code
_entity_poly.pdbx_strand_id
1 'polypeptide(L)'
;MTKNETATSVEEFLVWRSNLFQGLKARKETIIELLDALSSNQQAHSVVELSLNPLFRRDYNSLYRGIQEFLPTQTDPNYEQRIETLFSAV
;
A
#
# COMPACT_ATOMS: atom_id res chain seq x y z
N MET A 1 12.67 -16.99 18.66
CA MET A 1 12.32 -17.23 17.26
C MET A 1 13.12 -18.42 16.75
N THR A 2 12.48 -19.58 16.60
CA THR A 2 13.11 -20.72 15.91
C THR A 2 13.10 -20.48 14.39
N LYS A 3 14.00 -21.13 13.64
CA LYS A 3 14.04 -21.00 12.15
C LYS A 3 12.70 -21.33 11.50
N ASN A 4 11.93 -22.23 12.12
CA ASN A 4 10.62 -22.66 11.63
C ASN A 4 9.56 -21.56 11.82
N GLU A 5 9.55 -20.89 12.98
CA GLU A 5 8.65 -19.74 13.23
C GLU A 5 8.89 -18.60 12.23
N THR A 6 10.15 -18.27 11.93
CA THR A 6 10.47 -17.23 10.94
C THR A 6 10.01 -17.60 9.54
N ALA A 7 10.12 -18.87 9.16
CA ALA A 7 9.68 -19.32 7.84
C ALA A 7 8.15 -19.22 7.70
N THR A 8 7.41 -19.62 8.73
CA THR A 8 5.95 -19.48 8.77
C THR A 8 5.51 -18.03 8.70
N SER A 9 6.09 -17.12 9.49
CA SER A 9 5.73 -15.70 9.43
C SER A 9 6.02 -15.06 8.07
N VAL A 10 7.11 -15.47 7.40
CA VAL A 10 7.41 -15.01 6.04
C VAL A 10 6.37 -15.52 5.05
N GLU A 11 5.95 -16.78 5.15
CA GLU A 11 4.92 -17.36 4.28
C GLU A 11 3.57 -16.65 4.46
N GLU A 12 3.15 -16.43 5.70
CA GLU A 12 1.95 -15.66 6.04
C GLU A 12 1.99 -14.24 5.46
N PHE A 13 3.14 -13.58 5.58
CA PHE A 13 3.35 -12.25 5.00
C PHE A 13 3.24 -12.26 3.46
N LEU A 14 3.82 -13.25 2.80
CA LEU A 14 3.74 -13.38 1.34
C LEU A 14 2.31 -13.63 0.85
N VAL A 15 1.56 -14.46 1.57
CA VAL A 15 0.13 -14.70 1.27
C VAL A 15 -0.68 -13.41 1.45
N TRP A 16 -0.50 -12.72 2.57
CA TRP A 16 -1.15 -11.43 2.82
C TRP A 16 -0.82 -10.40 1.72
N ARG A 17 0.46 -10.26 1.36
CA ARG A 17 0.91 -9.32 0.33
C ARG A 17 0.31 -9.64 -1.04
N SER A 18 0.20 -10.93 -1.37
CA SER A 18 -0.47 -11.38 -2.61
C SER A 18 -1.94 -11.01 -2.61
N ASN A 19 -2.66 -11.27 -1.51
CA ASN A 19 -4.08 -10.94 -1.37
C ASN A 19 -4.32 -9.43 -1.50
N LEU A 20 -3.50 -8.61 -0.83
CA LEU A 20 -3.55 -7.16 -0.95
C LEU A 20 -3.36 -6.73 -2.42
N PHE A 21 -2.32 -7.22 -3.09
CA PHE A 21 -2.05 -6.90 -4.49
C PHE A 21 -3.22 -7.26 -5.41
N GLN A 22 -3.88 -8.40 -5.18
CA GLN A 22 -5.04 -8.81 -5.97
C GLN A 22 -6.29 -7.97 -5.69
N GLY A 23 -6.50 -7.55 -4.44
CA GLY A 23 -7.64 -6.74 -4.03
C GLY A 23 -7.60 -5.28 -4.51
N LEU A 24 -6.41 -4.75 -4.80
CA LEU A 24 -6.25 -3.39 -5.32
C LEU A 24 -6.85 -3.25 -6.73
N LYS A 25 -7.66 -2.22 -6.95
CA LYS A 25 -8.35 -2.00 -8.23
C LYS A 25 -7.52 -1.24 -9.26
N ALA A 26 -6.61 -0.38 -8.80
CA ALA A 26 -5.78 0.46 -9.63
C ALA A 26 -4.40 0.63 -9.00
N ARG A 27 -3.40 0.99 -9.81
CA ARG A 27 -2.06 1.38 -9.37
C ARG A 27 -1.39 0.37 -8.41
N LYS A 28 -1.68 -0.93 -8.56
CA LYS A 28 -1.28 -2.01 -7.64
C LYS A 28 0.20 -1.92 -7.23
N GLU A 29 1.08 -1.85 -8.21
CA GLU A 29 2.53 -1.72 -7.99
C GLU A 29 2.89 -0.46 -7.22
N THR A 30 2.32 0.69 -7.59
CA THR A 30 2.56 1.96 -6.89
C THR A 30 2.16 1.88 -5.42
N ILE A 31 1.01 1.25 -5.11
CA ILE A 31 0.53 1.13 -3.73
C ILE A 31 1.42 0.19 -2.92
N ILE A 32 1.82 -0.94 -3.50
CA ILE A 32 2.72 -1.89 -2.84
C ILE A 32 4.11 -1.27 -2.62
N GLU A 33 4.68 -0.59 -3.60
CA GLU A 33 5.95 0.11 -3.47
C GLU A 33 5.86 1.25 -2.44
N LEU A 34 4.72 1.96 -2.36
CA LEU A 34 4.46 2.98 -1.34
C LEU A 34 4.39 2.37 0.07
N LEU A 35 3.73 1.22 0.21
CA LEU A 35 3.68 0.47 1.47
C LEU A 35 5.08 0.02 1.91
N ASP A 36 5.88 -0.50 0.97
CA ASP A 36 7.27 -0.91 1.24
C ASP A 36 8.12 0.30 1.68
N ALA A 37 7.94 1.47 1.05
CA ALA A 37 8.61 2.71 1.42
C ALA A 37 8.20 3.24 2.80
N LEU A 38 6.91 3.21 3.13
CA LEU A 38 6.39 3.60 4.45
C LEU A 38 6.88 2.67 5.56
N SER A 39 6.88 1.36 5.29
CA SER A 39 7.28 0.35 6.28
C SER A 39 8.79 0.37 6.56
N SER A 40 9.60 0.75 5.57
CA SER A 40 11.06 0.87 5.69
C SER A 40 11.54 2.23 6.18
N ASN A 41 10.72 3.28 6.07
CA ASN A 41 11.08 4.64 6.45
C ASN A 41 9.99 5.31 7.30
N GLN A 42 10.07 5.10 8.61
CA GLN A 42 9.17 5.72 9.60
C GLN A 42 9.52 7.19 9.91
N GLN A 43 10.58 7.74 9.31
CA GLN A 43 11.08 9.09 9.57
C GLN A 43 10.79 10.06 8.42
N ALA A 44 10.08 9.63 7.37
CA ALA A 44 9.74 10.50 6.27
C ALA A 44 8.85 11.66 6.76
N HIS A 45 9.30 12.89 6.55
CA HIS A 45 8.58 14.12 6.93
C HIS A 45 7.73 14.68 5.79
N SER A 46 7.84 14.11 4.59
CA SER A 46 7.06 14.55 3.44
C SER A 46 6.80 13.42 2.44
N VAL A 47 5.79 13.64 1.60
CA VAL A 47 5.47 12.76 0.46
C VAL A 47 6.62 12.71 -0.55
N VAL A 48 7.39 13.81 -0.68
CA VAL A 48 8.57 13.85 -1.55
C VAL A 48 9.64 12.90 -1.04
N GLU A 49 9.93 12.90 0.27
CA GLU A 49 10.90 11.98 0.87
C GLU A 49 10.51 10.51 0.67
N LEU A 50 9.20 10.19 0.74
CA LEU A 50 8.71 8.85 0.41
C LEU A 50 8.94 8.47 -1.05
N SER A 51 8.76 9.42 -1.98
CA SER A 51 9.03 9.17 -3.42
C SER A 51 10.51 8.97 -3.75
N LEU A 52 11.41 9.37 -2.86
CA LEU A 52 12.86 9.20 -2.99
C LEU A 52 13.36 7.91 -2.29
N ASN A 53 12.50 7.20 -1.57
CA ASN A 53 12.86 5.95 -0.92
C ASN A 53 13.22 4.89 -1.99
N PRO A 54 14.34 4.17 -1.90
CA PRO A 54 14.72 3.13 -2.88
C PRO A 54 13.69 2.01 -3.08
N LEU A 55 12.81 1.77 -2.12
CA LEU A 55 11.71 0.81 -2.24
C LEU A 55 10.52 1.37 -3.03
N PHE A 56 10.46 2.68 -3.24
CA PHE A 56 9.56 3.35 -4.17
C PHE A 56 10.29 3.63 -5.49
N ARG A 57 10.14 2.77 -6.48
CA ARG A 57 10.91 2.83 -7.74
C ARG A 57 10.25 3.71 -8.80
N ARG A 58 9.11 4.31 -8.46
CA ARG A 58 8.31 5.14 -9.36
C ARG A 58 8.57 6.61 -9.14
N ASP A 59 8.09 7.43 -10.07
CA ASP A 59 8.22 8.87 -9.94
C ASP A 59 7.22 9.46 -8.94
N TYR A 60 7.49 10.70 -8.51
CA TYR A 60 6.61 11.45 -7.62
C TYR A 60 5.16 11.54 -8.12
N ASN A 61 4.97 11.69 -9.43
CA ASN A 61 3.63 11.73 -10.03
C ASN A 61 2.87 10.40 -9.83
N SER A 62 3.56 9.27 -9.92
CA SER A 62 2.99 7.96 -9.65
C SER A 62 2.54 7.88 -8.20
N LEU A 63 3.32 8.38 -7.24
CA LEU A 63 2.93 8.41 -5.83
C LEU A 63 1.62 9.19 -5.65
N TYR A 64 1.59 10.43 -6.15
CA TYR A 64 0.41 11.28 -6.07
C TYR A 64 -0.83 10.61 -6.68
N ARG A 65 -0.71 10.02 -7.88
CA ARG A 65 -1.80 9.26 -8.52
C ARG A 65 -2.20 8.02 -7.74
N GLY A 66 -1.24 7.32 -7.14
CA GLY A 66 -1.48 6.17 -6.27
C GLY A 66 -2.39 6.55 -5.11
N ILE A 67 -2.04 7.62 -4.38
CA ILE A 67 -2.86 8.13 -3.26
C ILE A 67 -4.23 8.60 -3.77
N GLN A 68 -4.27 9.38 -4.84
CA GLN A 68 -5.52 9.94 -5.36
C GLN A 68 -6.49 8.85 -5.84
N GLU A 69 -5.99 7.80 -6.49
CA GLU A 69 -6.81 6.72 -7.05
C GLU A 69 -7.01 5.56 -6.05
N PHE A 70 -6.36 5.60 -4.88
CA PHE A 70 -6.57 4.61 -3.81
C PHE A 70 -7.93 4.79 -3.14
N LEU A 71 -8.32 6.04 -2.85
CA LEU A 71 -9.62 6.35 -2.28
C LEU A 71 -10.68 6.50 -3.39
N PRO A 72 -11.93 6.08 -3.14
CA PRO A 72 -13.04 6.44 -4.01
C PRO A 72 -13.13 7.97 -4.13
N THR A 73 -13.52 8.46 -5.31
CA THR A 73 -13.73 9.90 -5.52
C THR A 73 -14.89 10.39 -4.65
N GLN A 74 -14.80 11.58 -4.05
CA GLN A 74 -15.90 12.16 -3.26
C GLN A 74 -17.19 12.39 -4.08
N THR A 75 -17.08 12.42 -5.41
CA THR A 75 -18.22 12.46 -6.34
C THR A 75 -18.90 11.10 -6.54
N ASP A 76 -18.36 10.02 -5.97
CA ASP A 76 -18.98 8.70 -5.98
C ASP A 76 -20.18 8.73 -5.03
N PRO A 77 -21.41 8.47 -5.51
CA PRO A 77 -22.59 8.44 -4.65
C PRO A 77 -22.52 7.39 -3.54
N ASN A 78 -21.59 6.43 -3.64
CA ASN A 78 -21.33 5.40 -2.63
C ASN A 78 -19.99 5.62 -1.89
N TYR A 79 -19.47 6.85 -1.86
CA TYR A 79 -18.17 7.17 -1.25
C TYR A 79 -18.03 6.61 0.18
N GLU A 80 -18.96 6.96 1.08
CA GLU A 80 -18.91 6.53 2.49
C GLU A 80 -18.89 5.00 2.62
N GLN A 81 -19.78 4.32 1.91
CA GLN A 81 -19.86 2.86 1.97
C GLN A 81 -18.61 2.18 1.40
N ARG A 82 -17.99 2.77 0.36
CA ARG A 82 -16.74 2.27 -0.22
C ARG A 82 -15.56 2.50 0.73
N ILE A 83 -15.52 3.62 1.43
CA ILE A 83 -14.53 3.91 2.46
C ILE A 83 -14.65 2.91 3.63
N GLU A 84 -15.87 2.69 4.14
CA GLU A 84 -16.12 1.70 5.19
C GLU A 84 -15.70 0.29 4.76
N THR A 85 -16.05 -0.10 3.53
CA THR A 85 -15.66 -1.41 2.98
C THR A 85 -14.14 -1.54 2.90
N LEU A 86 -13.43 -0.49 2.45
CA LEU A 86 -11.97 -0.49 2.37
C LEU A 86 -11.33 -0.64 3.75
N PHE A 87 -11.81 0.08 4.77
CA PHE A 87 -11.25 0.01 6.13
C PHE A 87 -11.67 -1.24 6.90
N SER A 88 -12.78 -1.88 6.54
CA SER A 88 -13.17 -3.19 7.11
C SER A 88 -12.38 -4.37 6.55
N ALA A 89 -11.71 -4.18 5.41
CA ALA A 89 -10.96 -5.22 4.71
C ALA A 89 -9.46 -5.24 5.08
N VAL A 90 -9.01 -4.31 5.92
CA VAL A 90 -7.65 -4.17 6.46
C VAL A 90 -7.68 -4.47 7.95
#